data_AF-A0A9W9EL77-F1
#
_entry.id   AF-A0A9W9EL77-F1
#
_cell.length_a   1.000
_cell.length_b   1.000
_cell.length_c   1.000
_cell.angle_alpha   90.00
_cell.angle_beta   90.00
_cell.angle_gamma   90.00
#
_symmetry.space_group_name_H-M   'P 1'
#
loop_
_entity.id
_entity.type
_entity.pdbx_description
1 polymer ?
#
loop_
_entity_poly.entity_id
_entity_poly.type
_entity_poly.pdbx_seq_one_letter_code
_entity_poly.pdbx_strand_id
1 'polypeptide(L)'
;MSNPAEREGEDNYERENDASPVTGDFVDNSYATETNPNLKTRVPVQPDEADFDNPMQPPYANTDQQLADDENEAMDESNILGGDRLRHAKPRSANKYSEGPDEGDLPTDIRDGLSGVSGTKRLS
;
A
#
# COMPACT_ATOMS: atom_id res chain seq x y z
N MET A 1 -37.57 -6.94 38.44
CA MET A 1 -38.69 -6.02 38.20
C MET A 1 -38.43 -4.83 39.11
N SER A 2 -37.98 -3.69 38.58
CA SER A 2 -37.66 -2.51 39.40
C SER A 2 -38.91 -1.97 40.06
N ASN A 3 -38.79 -1.55 41.32
CA ASN A 3 -39.89 -0.96 42.09
C ASN A 3 -40.11 0.52 41.67
N PRO A 4 -41.27 1.14 42.00
CA PRO A 4 -41.56 2.51 41.58
C PRO A 4 -40.52 3.56 42.04
N ALA A 5 -39.95 3.40 43.24
CA ALA A 5 -38.92 4.30 43.76
C ALA A 5 -37.58 4.13 43.03
N GLU A 6 -37.24 2.91 42.60
CA GLU A 6 -36.06 2.65 41.77
C GLU A 6 -36.22 3.31 40.40
N ARG A 7 -37.41 3.25 39.79
CA ARG A 7 -37.65 3.92 38.51
C ARG A 7 -37.53 5.44 38.61
N GLU A 8 -38.12 6.05 39.64
CA GLU A 8 -37.97 7.49 39.86
C GLU A 8 -36.51 7.89 40.13
N GLY A 9 -35.75 7.03 40.80
CA GLY A 9 -34.31 7.21 41.00
C GLY A 9 -33.51 7.13 39.69
N GLU A 10 -33.79 6.14 38.85
CA GLU A 10 -33.19 5.97 37.53
C GLU A 10 -33.53 7.15 36.60
N ASP A 11 -34.80 7.57 36.53
CA ASP A 11 -35.25 8.70 35.71
C ASP A 11 -34.59 10.04 36.11
N ASN A 12 -34.33 10.23 37.40
CA ASN A 12 -33.62 11.43 37.89
C ASN A 12 -32.12 11.35 37.61
N TYR A 13 -31.51 10.18 37.79
CA TYR A 13 -30.10 9.96 37.48
C TYR A 13 -29.81 10.19 35.99
N GLU A 14 -30.68 9.66 35.11
CA GLU A 14 -30.60 9.90 33.67
C GLU A 14 -30.76 11.39 33.37
N ARG A 15 -31.79 12.07 33.90
CA ARG A 15 -31.98 13.51 33.62
C ARG A 15 -30.78 14.39 34.01
N GLU A 16 -30.07 14.01 35.07
CA GLU A 16 -28.90 14.74 35.57
C GLU A 16 -27.60 14.39 34.83
N ASN A 17 -27.48 13.17 34.28
CA ASN A 17 -26.23 12.64 33.71
C ASN A 17 -26.29 12.29 32.20
N ASP A 18 -27.47 12.34 31.57
CA ASP A 18 -27.70 12.05 30.15
C ASP A 18 -27.15 13.17 29.25
N ALA A 19 -27.06 14.40 29.79
CA ALA A 19 -26.22 15.43 29.21
C ALA A 19 -24.75 15.01 29.41
N SER A 20 -24.20 14.24 28.46
CA SER A 20 -22.78 13.92 28.43
C SER A 20 -21.99 15.23 28.56
N PRO A 21 -21.28 15.46 29.68
CA PRO A 21 -20.58 16.72 29.91
C PRO A 21 -19.34 16.86 29.00
N VAL A 22 -19.01 15.80 28.27
CA VAL A 22 -17.92 15.76 27.33
C VAL A 22 -18.45 16.19 25.97
N THR A 23 -18.10 17.41 25.56
CA THR A 23 -18.25 17.82 24.17
C THR A 23 -17.48 16.83 23.30
N GLY A 24 -18.12 16.27 22.27
CA GLY A 24 -17.48 15.30 21.36
C GLY A 24 -16.22 15.85 20.68
N ASP A 25 -16.09 17.18 20.65
CA ASP A 25 -14.92 17.91 20.18
C ASP A 25 -14.10 18.39 21.40
N PHE A 26 -13.27 17.51 21.96
CA PHE A 26 -12.28 17.87 22.98
C PHE A 26 -10.89 17.77 22.37
N VAL A 27 -10.13 18.88 22.43
CA VAL A 27 -8.76 18.96 21.93
C VAL A 27 -7.79 18.73 23.09
N ASP A 28 -6.93 17.71 22.99
CA ASP A 28 -5.91 17.41 23.98
C ASP A 28 -4.56 17.09 23.34
N ASN A 29 -3.67 18.09 23.29
CA ASN A 29 -2.33 17.89 22.74
C ASN A 29 -1.29 17.46 23.80
N SER A 30 -1.70 17.06 25.01
CA SER A 30 -0.76 16.67 26.07
C SER A 30 0.08 15.44 25.68
N TYR A 31 -0.49 14.52 24.91
CA TYR A 31 0.19 13.33 24.39
C TYR A 31 1.19 13.63 23.27
N ALA A 32 1.04 14.75 22.55
CA ALA A 32 1.92 15.15 21.44
C ALA A 32 3.27 15.71 21.93
N THR A 33 3.49 15.72 23.25
CA THR A 33 4.76 16.12 23.86
C THR A 33 5.58 14.91 24.29
N GLU A 34 6.78 14.75 23.72
CA GLU A 34 7.71 13.72 24.16
C GLU A 34 8.44 14.18 25.43
N THR A 35 8.22 13.45 26.52
CA THR A 35 8.79 13.74 27.84
C THR A 35 10.26 13.31 27.95
N ASN A 36 10.72 12.37 27.11
CA ASN A 36 12.10 11.91 27.07
C ASN A 36 12.92 12.73 26.05
N PRO A 37 13.94 13.50 26.49
CA PRO A 37 14.73 14.35 25.60
C PRO A 37 15.48 13.57 24.50
N ASN A 38 15.72 12.26 24.69
CA ASN A 38 16.39 11.40 23.70
C ASN A 38 15.46 10.90 22.58
N LEU A 39 14.14 11.04 22.75
CA LEU A 39 13.13 10.54 21.80
C LEU A 39 12.41 11.67 21.05
N LYS A 40 12.58 12.92 21.48
CA LYS A 40 11.87 14.11 20.97
C LYS A 40 12.00 14.34 19.47
N THR A 41 13.05 13.82 18.83
CA THR A 41 13.29 13.92 17.38
C THR A 41 13.15 12.58 16.66
N ARG A 42 12.76 11.52 17.36
CA ARG A 42 12.77 10.14 16.86
C ARG A 42 11.37 9.57 16.65
N VAL A 43 10.39 10.04 17.41
CA VAL A 43 8.98 9.63 17.29
C VAL A 43 8.16 10.85 16.91
N PRO A 44 7.67 10.95 15.65
CA PRO A 44 6.73 11.98 15.27
C PRO A 44 5.38 11.66 15.90
N VAL A 45 4.86 12.56 16.74
CA VAL A 45 3.49 12.48 17.27
C VAL A 45 2.74 13.69 16.73
N GLN A 46 1.59 13.45 16.10
CA GLN A 46 0.76 14.51 15.53
C GLN A 46 -0.24 14.99 16.60
N PRO A 47 -0.41 16.31 16.80
CA PRO A 47 -1.48 16.85 17.64
C PRO A 47 -2.85 16.67 16.98
N ASP A 48 -3.93 16.77 17.75
CA ASP A 48 -5.31 16.52 17.29
C ASP A 48 -5.71 17.43 16.13
N GLU A 49 -5.28 18.68 16.19
CA GLU A 49 -5.62 19.72 15.21
C GLU A 49 -4.51 19.93 14.16
N ALA A 50 -3.54 19.00 14.06
CA ALA A 50 -2.56 19.10 12.98
C ALA A 50 -3.23 18.95 11.62
N ASP A 51 -2.86 19.84 10.71
CA ASP A 51 -3.14 19.64 9.29
C ASP A 51 -2.56 18.28 8.86
N PHE A 52 -3.39 17.47 8.21
CA PHE A 52 -2.97 16.22 7.60
C PHE A 52 -2.95 16.40 6.09
N ASP A 53 -1.93 15.82 5.46
CA ASP A 53 -1.92 15.73 4.01
C ASP A 53 -3.05 14.80 3.58
N ASN A 54 -4.02 15.34 2.84
CA ASN A 54 -5.04 14.52 2.23
C ASN A 54 -4.43 13.83 0.99
N PRO A 55 -4.22 12.51 1.00
CA PRO A 55 -3.67 11.81 -0.17
C PRO A 55 -4.65 11.84 -1.36
N MET A 56 -5.93 12.10 -1.11
CA MET A 56 -6.95 12.20 -2.15
C MET A 56 -6.97 13.63 -2.70
N GLN A 57 -6.42 13.79 -3.90
CA GLN A 57 -6.37 15.04 -4.64
C GLN A 57 -7.34 14.97 -5.85
N PRO A 58 -8.59 15.46 -5.73
CA PRO A 58 -9.46 15.61 -6.90
C PRO A 58 -8.83 16.59 -7.91
N PRO A 59 -8.92 16.37 -9.23
CA PRO A 59 -9.67 15.30 -9.91
C PRO A 59 -8.89 13.99 -10.11
N TYR A 60 -7.61 13.93 -9.73
CA TYR A 60 -6.72 12.81 -10.01
C TYR A 60 -7.00 11.57 -9.17
N ALA A 61 -7.55 11.74 -7.97
CA ALA A 61 -7.99 10.66 -7.09
C ALA A 61 -9.44 10.21 -7.41
N ASN A 62 -9.76 10.01 -8.69
CA ASN A 62 -11.07 9.56 -9.14
C ASN A 62 -11.05 8.04 -9.43
N THR A 63 -11.44 7.25 -8.44
CA THR A 63 -11.49 5.79 -8.55
C THR A 63 -12.46 5.30 -9.61
N ASP A 64 -13.55 6.03 -9.87
CA ASP A 64 -14.54 5.66 -10.88
C ASP A 64 -13.94 5.76 -12.28
N GLN A 65 -13.17 6.83 -12.54
CA GLN A 65 -12.46 6.98 -13.81
C GLN A 65 -11.35 5.93 -13.96
N GLN A 66 -10.56 5.70 -12.90
CA GLN A 66 -9.51 4.69 -12.94
C GLN A 66 -10.05 3.30 -13.25
N LEU A 67 -11.14 2.89 -12.58
CA LEU A 67 -11.78 1.60 -12.83
C LEU A 67 -12.30 1.49 -14.27
N ALA A 68 -12.91 2.55 -14.80
CA ALA A 68 -13.40 2.55 -16.17
C ALA A 68 -12.26 2.40 -17.19
N ASP A 69 -11.13 3.07 -16.98
CA ASP A 69 -9.95 2.95 -17.84
C ASP A 69 -9.36 1.53 -17.77
N ASP A 70 -9.23 0.97 -16.57
CA ASP A 70 -8.77 -0.41 -16.34
C ASP A 70 -9.70 -1.45 -17.01
N GLU A 71 -11.03 -1.27 -16.90
CA GLU A 71 -12.02 -2.14 -17.54
C GLU A 71 -11.95 -2.07 -19.07
N ASN A 72 -11.75 -0.87 -19.63
CA ASN A 72 -11.58 -0.68 -21.07
C ASN A 72 -10.29 -1.36 -21.57
N GLU A 73 -9.19 -1.24 -20.83
CA GLU A 73 -7.93 -1.91 -21.18
C GLU A 73 -8.06 -3.44 -21.11
N ALA A 74 -8.74 -3.95 -20.07
CA ALA A 74 -8.96 -5.38 -19.89
C ALA A 74 -9.86 -5.99 -20.97
N MET A 75 -10.81 -5.22 -21.49
CA MET A 75 -11.69 -5.62 -22.59
C MET A 75 -11.08 -5.44 -23.98
N ASP A 76 -9.93 -4.75 -24.11
CA ASP A 76 -9.31 -4.50 -25.40
C ASP A 76 -8.69 -5.78 -25.99
N GLU A 77 -9.46 -6.44 -26.86
CA GLU A 77 -9.02 -7.63 -27.59
C GLU A 77 -7.81 -7.37 -28.52
N SER A 78 -7.46 -6.12 -28.81
CA SER A 78 -6.27 -5.80 -29.60
C SER A 78 -4.96 -6.05 -28.85
N ASN A 79 -5.00 -6.02 -27.51
CA ASN A 79 -3.89 -6.41 -26.63
C ASN A 79 -3.74 -7.93 -26.53
N ILE A 80 -4.76 -8.70 -26.95
CA ILE A 80 -4.68 -10.15 -27.04
C ILE A 80 -3.94 -10.48 -28.33
N LEU A 81 -2.88 -11.29 -28.21
CA LEU A 81 -2.17 -11.83 -29.37
C LEU A 81 -3.15 -12.65 -30.22
N GLY A 82 -3.65 -12.05 -31.31
CA GLY A 82 -4.60 -12.70 -32.20
C GLY A 82 -4.01 -13.95 -32.83
N GLY A 83 -4.57 -15.12 -32.51
CA GLY A 83 -4.34 -16.37 -33.24
C GLY A 83 -4.16 -17.62 -32.39
N ASP A 84 -4.06 -18.76 -33.07
CA ASP A 84 -4.03 -20.12 -32.50
C ASP A 84 -2.60 -20.64 -32.22
N ARG A 85 -1.55 -19.80 -32.33
CA ARG A 85 -0.20 -20.30 -32.72
C ARG A 85 1.02 -19.71 -32.00
N LEU A 86 0.95 -19.48 -30.68
CA LEU A 86 2.18 -19.61 -29.87
C LEU A 86 2.75 -21.04 -30.02
N ARG A 87 1.89 -22.01 -30.30
CA ARG A 87 2.30 -23.34 -30.77
C ARG A 87 2.85 -23.19 -32.19
N HIS A 88 4.15 -23.40 -32.35
CA HIS A 88 4.91 -23.41 -33.62
C HIS A 88 5.42 -22.06 -34.17
N ALA A 89 5.22 -20.93 -33.47
CA ALA A 89 5.90 -19.69 -33.85
C ALA A 89 7.42 -19.84 -33.69
N LYS A 90 8.16 -19.65 -34.79
CA LYS A 90 9.63 -19.65 -34.74
C LYS A 90 10.09 -18.35 -34.06
N PRO A 91 11.14 -18.39 -33.20
CA PRO A 91 11.68 -17.20 -32.57
C PRO A 91 12.07 -16.15 -33.60
N ARG A 92 11.70 -14.91 -33.33
CA ARG A 92 11.98 -13.76 -34.21
C ARG A 92 13.32 -13.07 -33.90
N SER A 93 14.03 -13.50 -32.85
CA SER A 93 15.36 -12.99 -32.52
C SER A 93 16.37 -13.34 -33.61
N ALA A 94 17.33 -12.45 -33.87
CA ALA A 94 18.41 -12.67 -34.84
C ALA A 94 19.19 -13.98 -34.58
N ASN A 95 19.23 -14.42 -33.32
CA ASN A 95 19.93 -15.62 -32.88
C ASN A 95 19.03 -16.86 -32.74
N LYS A 96 17.76 -16.79 -33.16
CA LYS A 96 16.74 -17.85 -32.90
C LYS A 96 16.63 -18.17 -31.39
N TYR A 97 16.05 -19.33 -31.02
CA TYR A 97 16.16 -19.84 -29.65
C TYR A 97 17.64 -20.07 -29.37
N SER A 98 18.19 -19.31 -28.43
CA SER A 98 19.53 -19.47 -27.89
C SER A 98 19.35 -19.61 -26.39
N GLU A 99 19.65 -20.80 -25.86
CA GLU A 99 19.58 -21.08 -24.42
C GLU A 99 20.71 -20.38 -23.65
N GLY A 100 21.55 -19.63 -24.35
CA GLY A 100 22.78 -19.03 -23.82
C GLY A 100 23.94 -20.03 -23.84
N PRO A 101 25.10 -19.63 -23.29
CA PRO A 101 26.23 -20.52 -23.06
C PRO A 101 25.90 -21.56 -21.97
N ASP A 102 26.43 -22.78 -22.08
CA ASP A 102 26.26 -23.82 -21.06
C ASP A 102 27.06 -23.46 -19.78
N GLU A 103 26.84 -24.17 -18.67
CA GLU A 103 27.61 -23.97 -17.43
C GLU A 103 29.14 -24.13 -17.63
N GLY A 104 29.55 -24.90 -18.64
CA GLY A 104 30.95 -25.07 -19.04
C GLY A 104 31.54 -23.88 -19.80
N ASP A 105 30.70 -23.04 -20.39
CA ASP A 105 31.07 -21.84 -21.15
C ASP A 105 31.10 -20.58 -20.28
N LEU A 106 30.70 -20.71 -19.02
CA LEU A 106 30.81 -19.63 -18.05
C LEU A 106 32.30 -19.30 -17.78
N PRO A 107 32.65 -18.01 -17.67
CA PRO A 107 33.96 -17.60 -17.17
C PRO A 107 34.28 -18.32 -15.84
N THR A 108 35.52 -18.77 -15.68
CA THR A 108 35.94 -19.64 -14.56
C THR A 108 35.66 -19.00 -13.19
N ASP A 109 35.77 -17.68 -13.11
CA ASP A 109 35.45 -16.88 -11.93
C ASP A 109 33.96 -16.89 -11.55
N ILE A 110 33.06 -17.06 -12.53
CA ILE A 110 31.63 -17.24 -12.29
C ILE A 110 31.32 -18.71 -12.00
N ARG A 111 31.89 -19.63 -12.80
CA ARG A 111 31.67 -21.09 -12.65
C ARG A 111 32.12 -21.62 -11.29
N ASP A 112 33.25 -21.13 -10.78
CA ASP A 112 33.84 -21.59 -9.52
C ASP A 112 33.33 -20.76 -8.32
N GLY A 113 32.31 -19.90 -8.51
CA GLY A 113 31.64 -19.16 -7.44
C GLY A 113 32.49 -18.04 -6.81
N LEU A 114 33.53 -17.57 -7.50
CA LEU A 114 34.45 -16.54 -7.01
C LEU A 114 33.90 -15.11 -7.17
N SER A 115 32.80 -14.97 -7.92
CA SER A 115 32.11 -13.70 -8.18
C SER A 115 30.58 -13.88 -8.02
N GLY A 116 29.97 -13.17 -7.06
CA GLY A 116 28.54 -13.22 -6.77
C GLY A 116 27.65 -12.33 -7.65
N VAL A 117 28.14 -11.88 -8.82
CA VAL A 117 27.39 -11.02 -9.73
C VAL A 117 27.13 -11.73 -11.06
N SER A 118 25.86 -11.91 -11.39
CA SER A 118 25.37 -12.40 -12.69
C SER A 118 25.63 -11.34 -13.77
N GLY A 119 26.87 -11.22 -14.23
CA GLY A 119 27.28 -10.27 -15.25
C GLY A 119 27.48 -10.96 -16.60
N THR A 120 26.56 -10.79 -17.55
CA THR A 120 26.84 -11.08 -18.97
C THR A 120 27.84 -10.05 -19.49
N LYS A 121 29.13 -10.31 -19.28
CA LYS A 121 30.21 -9.49 -19.78
C LYS A 121 30.17 -9.56 -21.31
N ARG A 122 29.79 -8.47 -21.98
CA ARG A 122 29.83 -8.40 -23.45
C ARG A 122 31.30 -8.47 -23.87
N LEU A 123 31.69 -9.55 -24.56
CA LEU A 123 32.98 -9.60 -25.26
C LEU A 123 32.93 -8.59 -26.41
N SER A 124 33.93 -7.70 -26.46
CA SER A 124 34.21 -6.77 -27.56
C SER A 124 34.93 -7.48 -28.70
#